data_AF-A0A6A4KB44-F1
#
_entry.id   AF-A0A6A4KB44-F1
#
_cell.length_a   1.000
_cell.length_b   1.000
_cell.length_c   1.000
_cell.angle_alpha   90.00
_cell.angle_beta   90.00
_cell.angle_gamma   90.00
#
_symmetry.space_group_name_H-M   'P 1'
#
loop_
_entity.id
_entity.type
_entity.pdbx_description
1 polymer ?
#
loop_
_entity_poly.entity_id
_entity_poly.type
_entity_poly.pdbx_seq_one_letter_code
_entity_poly.pdbx_strand_id
1 'polypeptide(L)'
;MVSYDRFRRAVEEVQKMDFSPSKVNFVVAIKVLGSMTKSTWNKKIEVYQKWGLTKDEIFVAFKKRPWFMTISEDKINGVMDFLVNEMGWECSFITTNPLIISLSLEKRIVPRCAVYQALLLKGLIKTKSFNLATFLSISEMMFIKKVLSYHGEGPELLNLYKEKLDLPNLLIVVRKEAPDLLKLYPEMQELAK
;
A
#
# COMPACT_ATOMS: atom_id res chain seq x y z
N MET A 1 3.15 27.99 -1.70
CA MET A 1 2.10 28.55 -0.82
C MET A 1 0.77 28.46 -1.57
N VAL A 2 -0.28 27.86 -0.99
CA VAL A 2 -1.61 27.81 -1.63
C VAL A 2 -2.20 29.22 -1.57
N SER A 3 -2.71 29.76 -2.70
CA SER A 3 -3.31 31.09 -2.69
C SER A 3 -4.61 31.10 -1.86
N TYR A 4 -4.96 32.26 -1.32
CA TYR A 4 -6.18 32.43 -0.54
C TYR A 4 -7.45 31.91 -1.26
N ASP A 5 -7.61 32.22 -2.54
CA ASP A 5 -8.75 31.74 -3.34
C ASP A 5 -8.76 30.22 -3.57
N ARG A 6 -7.58 29.59 -3.63
CA ARG A 6 -7.49 28.12 -3.73
C ARG A 6 -7.83 27.47 -2.39
N PHE A 7 -7.35 28.05 -1.29
CA PHE A 7 -7.66 27.57 0.05
C PHE A 7 -9.16 27.69 0.34
N ARG A 8 -9.77 28.87 0.10
CA ARG A 8 -11.21 29.09 0.28
C ARG A 8 -12.04 28.08 -0.49
N ARG A 9 -11.79 27.91 -1.79
CA ARG A 9 -12.49 26.92 -2.63
C ARG A 9 -12.31 25.49 -2.10
N ALA A 10 -11.11 25.12 -1.67
CA ALA A 10 -10.87 23.79 -1.10
C ALA A 10 -11.70 23.57 0.19
N VAL A 11 -11.80 24.57 1.07
CA VAL A 11 -12.63 24.48 2.28
C VAL A 11 -14.11 24.28 1.92
N GLU A 12 -14.64 25.06 0.99
CA GLU A 12 -16.04 24.96 0.54
C GLU A 12 -16.34 23.58 -0.05
N GLU A 13 -15.45 23.03 -0.88
CA GLU A 13 -15.61 21.70 -1.46
C GLU A 13 -15.54 20.59 -0.40
N VAL A 14 -14.59 20.67 0.55
CA VAL A 14 -14.49 19.67 1.64
C VAL A 14 -15.72 19.69 2.54
N GLN A 15 -16.33 20.86 2.77
CA GLN A 15 -17.57 20.98 3.53
C GLN A 15 -18.75 20.30 2.82
N LYS A 16 -18.87 20.44 1.49
CA LYS A 16 -19.89 19.73 0.68
C LYS A 16 -19.69 18.21 0.66
N MET A 17 -18.49 17.76 0.99
CA MET A 17 -18.10 16.34 0.97
C MET A 17 -18.38 15.62 2.30
N ASP A 18 -19.09 16.26 3.23
CA ASP A 18 -19.45 15.72 4.55
C ASP A 18 -18.25 15.17 5.32
N PHE A 19 -17.11 15.84 5.24
CA PHE A 19 -15.99 15.57 6.15
C PHE A 19 -16.31 16.15 7.52
N SER A 20 -16.06 15.37 8.58
CA SER A 20 -16.13 15.87 9.95
C SER A 20 -15.01 16.89 10.20
N PRO A 21 -15.32 18.18 10.47
CA PRO A 21 -14.29 19.22 10.65
C PRO A 21 -13.33 18.95 11.81
N SER A 22 -13.75 18.14 12.80
CA SER A 22 -12.95 17.74 13.94
C SER A 22 -11.92 16.63 13.66
N LYS A 23 -11.90 16.03 12.47
CA LYS A 23 -11.00 14.94 12.11
C LYS A 23 -9.82 15.46 11.29
N VAL A 24 -8.64 14.86 11.51
CA VAL A 24 -7.41 15.18 10.76
C VAL A 24 -7.63 15.10 9.24
N ASN A 25 -8.44 14.15 8.78
CA ASN A 25 -8.76 14.00 7.36
C ASN A 25 -9.42 15.23 6.74
N PHE A 26 -10.12 16.08 7.49
CA PHE A 26 -10.67 17.34 6.98
C PHE A 26 -9.55 18.28 6.53
N VAL A 27 -8.55 18.50 7.40
CA VAL A 27 -7.39 19.34 7.09
C VAL A 27 -6.56 18.76 5.95
N VAL A 28 -6.37 17.44 5.94
CA VAL A 28 -5.66 16.77 4.85
C VAL A 28 -6.41 16.91 3.53
N ALA A 29 -7.74 16.76 3.51
CA ALA A 29 -8.54 16.94 2.30
C ALA A 29 -8.45 18.36 1.74
N ILE A 30 -8.47 19.39 2.59
CA ILE A 30 -8.25 20.78 2.19
C ILE A 30 -6.88 20.94 1.54
N LYS A 31 -5.84 20.35 2.15
CA LYS A 31 -4.47 20.39 1.61
C LYS A 31 -4.40 19.71 0.24
N VAL A 32 -5.03 18.55 0.07
CA VAL A 32 -5.05 17.81 -1.20
C VAL A 32 -5.76 18.63 -2.28
N LEU A 33 -6.99 19.09 -2.03
CA LEU A 33 -7.75 19.88 -3.00
C LEU A 33 -7.09 21.23 -3.32
N GLY A 34 -6.51 21.90 -2.32
CA GLY A 34 -5.77 23.15 -2.53
C GLY A 34 -4.48 23.00 -3.34
N SER A 35 -3.94 21.78 -3.43
CA SER A 35 -2.70 21.48 -4.16
C SER A 35 -2.89 21.19 -5.65
N MET A 36 -4.13 20.98 -6.11
CA MET A 36 -4.40 20.58 -7.49
C MET A 36 -5.56 21.37 -8.12
N THR A 37 -5.65 21.34 -9.44
CA THR A 37 -6.76 21.98 -10.16
C THR A 37 -7.96 21.03 -10.25
N LYS A 38 -9.16 21.57 -10.52
CA LYS A 38 -10.35 20.75 -10.81
C LYS A 38 -10.14 19.79 -11.98
N SER A 39 -9.38 20.22 -13.00
CA SER A 39 -9.01 19.38 -14.15
C SER A 39 -8.14 18.19 -13.70
N THR A 40 -7.12 18.45 -12.87
CA THR A 40 -6.28 17.39 -12.29
C THR A 40 -7.10 16.42 -11.45
N TRP A 41 -8.01 16.92 -10.62
CA TRP A 41 -8.89 16.10 -9.80
C TRP A 41 -9.78 15.17 -10.65
N ASN A 42 -10.42 15.72 -11.69
CA ASN A 42 -11.28 14.94 -12.58
C ASN A 42 -10.49 13.87 -13.34
N LYS A 43 -9.29 14.20 -13.84
CA LYS A 43 -8.41 13.20 -14.47
C LYS A 43 -8.08 12.05 -13.53
N LYS A 44 -7.81 12.32 -12.24
CA LYS A 44 -7.59 11.26 -11.24
C LYS A 44 -8.81 10.37 -11.05
N ILE A 45 -10.00 10.95 -10.99
CA ILE A 45 -11.24 10.18 -10.93
C ILE A 45 -11.37 9.30 -12.18
N GLU A 46 -11.16 9.85 -13.37
CA GLU A 46 -11.24 9.11 -14.63
C GLU A 46 -10.27 7.93 -14.68
N VAL A 47 -9.05 8.06 -14.15
CA VAL A 47 -8.10 6.93 -14.06
C VAL A 47 -8.69 5.79 -13.21
N TYR A 48 -9.22 6.09 -12.01
CA TYR A 48 -9.84 5.06 -11.19
C TYR A 48 -11.10 4.46 -11.83
N GLN A 49 -11.89 5.26 -12.54
CA GLN A 49 -13.09 4.79 -13.26
C GLN A 49 -12.74 3.85 -14.42
N LYS A 50 -11.59 4.04 -15.09
CA LYS A 50 -11.11 3.10 -16.13
C LYS A 50 -10.83 1.70 -15.58
N TRP A 51 -10.53 1.60 -14.28
CA TRP A 51 -10.42 0.33 -13.57
C TRP A 51 -11.77 -0.17 -13.01
N GLY A 52 -12.89 0.43 -13.38
CA GLY A 52 -14.23 -0.02 -12.99
C GLY A 52 -14.71 0.47 -11.63
N LEU A 53 -13.98 1.39 -10.98
CA LEU A 53 -14.45 2.00 -9.72
C LEU A 53 -15.52 3.06 -9.98
N THR A 54 -16.54 3.08 -9.15
CA THR A 54 -17.56 4.14 -9.17
C THR A 54 -17.04 5.42 -8.51
N LYS A 55 -17.65 6.56 -8.83
CA LYS A 55 -17.33 7.84 -8.16
C LYS A 55 -17.55 7.78 -6.66
N ASP A 56 -18.58 7.06 -6.22
CA ASP A 56 -18.90 6.93 -4.80
C ASP A 56 -17.84 6.10 -4.06
N GLU A 57 -17.35 5.00 -4.64
CA GLU A 57 -16.25 4.22 -4.06
C GLU A 57 -14.96 5.03 -3.95
N ILE A 58 -14.62 5.79 -4.99
CA ILE A 58 -13.47 6.70 -5.00
C ILE A 58 -13.62 7.74 -3.89
N PHE A 59 -14.83 8.29 -3.74
CA PHE A 59 -15.12 9.30 -2.75
C PHE A 59 -15.05 8.77 -1.31
N VAL A 60 -15.59 7.57 -1.06
CA VAL A 60 -15.46 6.85 0.21
C VAL A 60 -13.97 6.63 0.55
N ALA A 61 -13.17 6.19 -0.43
CA ALA A 61 -11.73 6.02 -0.27
C ALA A 61 -11.02 7.35 0.06
N PHE A 62 -11.40 8.44 -0.63
CA PHE A 62 -10.87 9.78 -0.38
C PHE A 62 -11.20 10.26 1.04
N LYS A 63 -12.43 10.06 1.52
CA LYS A 63 -12.81 10.40 2.90
C LYS A 63 -12.00 9.63 3.94
N LYS A 64 -11.73 8.34 3.66
CA LYS A 64 -10.92 7.49 4.53
C LYS A 64 -9.44 7.89 4.52
N ARG A 65 -8.89 8.25 3.35
CA ARG A 65 -7.49 8.65 3.20
C ARG A 65 -7.31 9.64 2.05
N PRO A 66 -7.34 10.96 2.31
CA PRO A 66 -7.32 11.95 1.23
C PRO A 66 -6.07 11.91 0.33
N TRP A 67 -4.92 11.50 0.87
CA TRP A 67 -3.68 11.28 0.12
C TRP A 67 -3.81 10.27 -1.04
N PHE A 68 -4.85 9.43 -1.04
CA PHE A 68 -5.21 8.56 -2.15
C PHE A 68 -5.29 9.29 -3.51
N MET A 69 -5.72 10.55 -3.50
CA MET A 69 -5.90 11.36 -4.71
C MET A 69 -4.62 12.09 -5.16
N THR A 70 -3.52 12.01 -4.39
CA THR A 70 -2.24 12.64 -4.77
C THR A 70 -1.31 11.70 -5.52
N ILE A 71 -1.67 10.42 -5.67
CA ILE A 71 -0.85 9.40 -6.34
C ILE A 71 -0.80 9.66 -7.85
N SER A 72 0.37 9.48 -8.48
CA SER A 72 0.52 9.69 -9.93
C SER A 72 -0.32 8.70 -10.74
N GLU A 73 -0.69 9.07 -11.97
CA GLU A 73 -1.54 8.23 -12.83
C GLU A 73 -0.84 6.90 -13.16
N ASP A 74 0.44 6.98 -13.53
CA ASP A 74 1.29 5.82 -13.80
C ASP A 74 1.37 4.87 -12.60
N LYS A 75 1.50 5.43 -11.39
CA LYS A 75 1.56 4.64 -10.16
C LYS A 75 0.22 3.96 -9.88
N ILE A 76 -0.90 4.64 -10.11
CA ILE A 76 -2.23 4.04 -9.97
C ILE A 76 -2.35 2.87 -10.94
N ASN A 77 -2.05 3.09 -12.22
CA ASN A 77 -2.17 2.06 -13.25
C ASN A 77 -1.26 0.86 -12.96
N GLY A 78 0.00 1.07 -12.62
CA GLY A 78 0.92 -0.05 -12.33
C GLY A 78 0.50 -0.89 -11.13
N VAL A 79 -0.02 -0.27 -10.06
CA VAL A 79 -0.51 -1.02 -8.90
C VAL A 79 -1.82 -1.74 -9.19
N MET A 80 -2.74 -1.10 -9.92
CA MET A 80 -4.01 -1.71 -10.28
C MET A 80 -3.80 -2.88 -11.25
N ASP A 81 -2.92 -2.73 -12.24
CA ASP A 81 -2.56 -3.80 -13.18
C ASP A 81 -2.02 -5.03 -12.45
N PHE A 82 -1.04 -4.84 -11.58
CA PHE A 82 -0.49 -5.93 -10.78
C PHE A 82 -1.55 -6.59 -9.87
N LEU A 83 -2.31 -5.80 -9.10
CA LEU A 83 -3.24 -6.38 -8.14
C LEU A 83 -4.48 -7.00 -8.79
N VAL A 84 -5.01 -6.39 -9.83
CA VAL A 84 -6.26 -6.84 -10.47
C VAL A 84 -5.96 -7.90 -11.53
N ASN A 85 -5.07 -7.60 -12.48
CA ASN A 85 -4.86 -8.47 -13.63
C ASN A 85 -3.91 -9.63 -13.29
N GLU A 86 -2.80 -9.38 -12.60
CA GLU A 86 -1.85 -10.46 -12.26
C GLU A 86 -2.27 -11.26 -11.02
N MET A 87 -2.73 -10.56 -9.97
CA MET A 87 -3.05 -11.19 -8.68
C MET A 87 -4.53 -11.57 -8.52
N GLY A 88 -5.40 -11.14 -9.45
CA GLY A 88 -6.82 -11.51 -9.45
C GLY A 88 -7.68 -10.85 -8.36
N TRP A 89 -7.26 -9.72 -7.79
CA TRP A 89 -8.06 -9.00 -6.79
C TRP A 89 -9.12 -8.12 -7.43
N GLU A 90 -10.23 -7.92 -6.72
CA GLU A 90 -11.24 -6.94 -7.11
C GLU A 90 -10.68 -5.51 -6.98
N CYS A 91 -11.07 -4.62 -7.91
CA CYS A 91 -10.69 -3.21 -7.88
C CYS A 91 -11.11 -2.51 -6.57
N SER A 92 -12.24 -2.93 -6.01
CA SER A 92 -12.80 -2.48 -4.72
C SER A 92 -11.83 -2.69 -3.54
N PHE A 93 -10.85 -3.59 -3.67
CA PHE A 93 -9.80 -3.79 -2.67
C PHE A 93 -9.03 -2.51 -2.37
N ILE A 94 -8.74 -1.70 -3.40
CA ILE A 94 -7.97 -0.46 -3.26
C ILE A 94 -8.79 0.66 -2.62
N THR A 95 -10.08 0.79 -2.93
CA THR A 95 -10.94 1.80 -2.28
C THR A 95 -11.26 1.44 -0.84
N THR A 96 -11.31 0.14 -0.52
CA THR A 96 -11.39 -0.36 0.86
C THR A 96 -10.08 -0.15 1.63
N ASN A 97 -8.94 -0.23 0.95
CA ASN A 97 -7.59 -0.13 1.54
C ASN A 97 -6.73 0.95 0.84
N PRO A 98 -7.11 2.24 0.89
CA PRO A 98 -6.46 3.30 0.11
C PRO A 98 -5.02 3.62 0.54
N LEU A 99 -4.50 2.94 1.56
CA LEU A 99 -3.08 2.96 1.88
C LEU A 99 -2.23 2.21 0.85
N ILE A 100 -2.75 1.12 0.31
CA ILE A 100 -1.98 0.19 -0.52
C ILE A 100 -1.45 0.86 -1.79
N ILE A 101 -2.27 1.69 -2.43
CA ILE A 101 -1.89 2.43 -3.65
C ILE A 101 -0.66 3.34 -3.46
N SER A 102 -0.39 3.75 -2.21
CA SER A 102 0.75 4.61 -1.86
C SER A 102 2.03 3.86 -1.53
N LEU A 103 2.00 2.53 -1.45
CA LEU A 103 3.18 1.71 -1.20
C LEU A 103 4.05 1.57 -2.46
N SER A 104 5.35 1.32 -2.30
CA SER A 104 6.21 0.98 -3.44
C SER A 104 5.73 -0.33 -4.08
N LEU A 105 5.60 -0.34 -5.40
CA LEU A 105 5.07 -1.49 -6.13
C LEU A 105 6.15 -2.55 -6.14
N GLU A 106 7.33 -2.14 -6.58
CA GLU A 106 8.53 -2.93 -6.79
C GLU A 106 9.17 -3.34 -5.46
N LYS A 107 9.24 -2.43 -4.48
CA LYS A 107 9.95 -2.68 -3.21
C LYS A 107 9.07 -3.19 -2.08
N ARG A 108 7.76 -3.28 -2.28
CA ARG A 108 6.86 -3.70 -1.19
C ARG A 108 5.67 -4.52 -1.65
N ILE A 109 4.90 -4.07 -2.65
CA ILE A 109 3.68 -4.80 -3.05
C ILE A 109 4.06 -6.12 -3.72
N VAL A 110 4.87 -6.10 -4.78
CA VAL A 110 5.27 -7.29 -5.54
C VAL A 110 5.97 -8.33 -4.66
N PRO A 111 7.02 -7.99 -3.88
CA PRO A 111 7.77 -9.00 -3.14
C PRO A 111 6.93 -9.64 -2.02
N ARG A 112 6.06 -8.86 -1.37
CA ARG A 112 5.18 -9.38 -0.31
C ARG A 112 3.99 -10.17 -0.86
N CYS A 113 3.49 -9.82 -2.05
CA CYS A 113 2.46 -10.60 -2.73
C CYS A 113 2.98 -11.97 -3.17
N ALA A 114 4.24 -12.07 -3.62
CA ALA A 114 4.86 -13.36 -3.93
C ALA A 114 4.91 -14.28 -2.71
N VAL A 115 5.34 -13.75 -1.55
CA VAL A 115 5.31 -14.51 -0.28
C VAL A 115 3.88 -14.90 0.09
N TYR A 116 2.92 -13.98 -0.06
CA TYR A 116 1.50 -14.26 0.20
C TYR A 116 0.96 -15.40 -0.68
N GLN A 117 1.31 -15.44 -1.96
CA GLN A 117 0.96 -16.54 -2.87
C GLN A 117 1.62 -17.84 -2.47
N ALA A 118 2.91 -17.84 -2.12
CA ALA A 118 3.60 -19.04 -1.65
C ALA A 118 2.94 -19.61 -0.38
N LEU A 119 2.57 -18.74 0.57
CA LEU A 119 1.82 -19.13 1.76
C LEU A 119 0.45 -19.77 1.43
N LEU A 120 -0.25 -19.25 0.42
CA LEU A 120 -1.52 -19.83 -0.05
C LEU A 120 -1.31 -21.20 -0.70
N LEU A 121 -0.32 -21.32 -1.59
CA LEU A 121 -0.01 -22.57 -2.31
C LEU A 121 0.42 -23.69 -1.35
N LYS A 122 1.18 -23.34 -0.30
CA LYS A 122 1.58 -24.27 0.76
C LYS A 122 0.46 -24.55 1.79
N GLY A 123 -0.71 -23.91 1.64
CA GLY A 123 -1.86 -24.09 2.55
C GLY A 123 -1.65 -23.51 3.95
N LEU A 124 -0.62 -22.69 4.16
CA LEU A 124 -0.26 -22.09 5.45
C LEU A 124 -1.19 -20.94 5.85
N ILE A 125 -1.84 -20.33 4.87
CA ILE A 125 -2.93 -19.36 5.07
C ILE A 125 -4.11 -19.72 4.17
N LYS A 126 -5.31 -19.29 4.56
CA LYS A 126 -6.51 -19.40 3.73
C LYS A 126 -6.85 -18.05 3.13
N THR A 127 -7.19 -18.02 1.85
CA THR A 127 -7.73 -16.82 1.18
C THR A 127 -8.93 -16.34 1.97
N LYS A 128 -8.92 -15.07 2.38
CA LYS A 128 -9.93 -14.34 3.18
C LYS A 128 -9.81 -14.36 4.72
N SER A 129 -9.09 -15.29 5.36
CA SER A 129 -8.85 -15.18 6.82
C SER A 129 -7.68 -14.26 7.15
N PHE A 130 -6.72 -14.15 6.22
CA PHE A 130 -5.54 -13.33 6.37
C PHE A 130 -5.63 -12.08 5.49
N ASN A 131 -5.78 -10.92 6.14
CA ASN A 131 -5.93 -9.64 5.46
C ASN A 131 -4.64 -9.25 4.70
N LEU A 132 -4.66 -9.36 3.37
CA LEU A 132 -3.56 -8.95 2.49
C LEU A 132 -3.18 -7.48 2.74
N ALA A 133 -4.15 -6.59 2.93
CA ALA A 133 -3.85 -5.18 3.16
C ALA A 133 -3.02 -4.98 4.44
N THR A 134 -3.30 -5.75 5.51
CA THR A 134 -2.45 -5.75 6.71
C THR A 134 -1.04 -6.26 6.38
N PHE A 135 -0.93 -7.37 5.64
CA PHE A 135 0.37 -7.94 5.25
C PHE A 135 1.25 -6.97 4.45
N LEU A 136 0.63 -6.21 3.55
CA LEU A 136 1.30 -5.18 2.77
C LEU A 136 1.65 -3.93 3.61
N SER A 137 0.86 -3.63 4.65
CA SER A 137 0.97 -2.37 5.40
C SER A 137 1.90 -2.42 6.61
N ILE A 138 2.13 -3.60 7.21
CA ILE A 138 3.01 -3.73 8.37
C ILE A 138 4.46 -3.31 8.05
N SER A 139 5.22 -2.91 9.08
CA SER A 139 6.63 -2.53 8.91
C SER A 139 7.47 -3.69 8.37
N GLU A 140 8.64 -3.36 7.80
CA GLU A 140 9.62 -4.35 7.32
C GLU A 140 9.92 -5.41 8.39
N MET A 141 10.24 -4.95 9.60
CA MET A 141 10.55 -5.82 10.74
C MET A 141 9.37 -6.75 11.10
N MET A 142 8.15 -6.22 11.17
CA MET A 142 6.98 -7.02 11.51
C MET A 142 6.64 -8.02 10.40
N PHE A 143 6.85 -7.64 9.14
CA PHE A 143 6.71 -8.54 8.00
C PHE A 143 7.70 -9.71 8.10
N ILE A 144 8.99 -9.43 8.30
CA ILE A 144 10.03 -10.47 8.44
C ILE A 144 9.72 -11.41 9.61
N LYS A 145 9.41 -10.87 10.80
CA LYS A 145 9.01 -11.69 11.96
C LYS A 145 7.83 -12.60 11.65
N LYS A 146 6.84 -12.08 10.90
CA LYS A 146 5.66 -12.85 10.51
C LYS A 146 5.99 -13.96 9.51
N VAL A 147 6.87 -13.69 8.55
CA VAL A 147 7.36 -14.72 7.61
C VAL A 147 8.12 -15.82 8.35
N LEU A 148 9.01 -15.44 9.29
CA LEU A 148 9.79 -16.39 10.08
C LEU A 148 8.97 -17.19 11.10
N SER A 149 7.76 -16.74 11.45
CA SER A 149 6.85 -17.50 12.33
C SER A 149 6.22 -18.74 11.67
N TYR A 150 6.32 -18.89 10.34
CA TYR A 150 5.89 -20.11 9.66
C TYR A 150 6.98 -21.17 9.80
N HIS A 151 6.95 -21.91 10.92
CA HIS A 151 7.96 -22.93 11.27
C HIS A 151 8.22 -23.90 10.12
N GLY A 152 9.50 -24.14 9.80
CA GLY A 152 9.96 -24.98 8.69
C GLY A 152 10.03 -24.28 7.34
N GLU A 153 9.19 -23.27 7.10
CA GLU A 153 8.98 -22.62 5.79
C GLU A 153 9.51 -21.18 5.73
N GLY A 154 9.68 -20.54 6.90
CA GLY A 154 10.11 -19.15 7.03
C GLY A 154 11.40 -18.80 6.26
N PRO A 155 12.48 -19.59 6.33
CA PRO A 155 13.72 -19.30 5.60
C PRO A 155 13.53 -19.29 4.07
N GLU A 156 12.78 -20.24 3.52
CA GLU A 156 12.47 -20.33 2.08
C GLU A 156 11.62 -19.13 1.63
N LEU A 157 10.57 -18.81 2.40
CA LEU A 157 9.69 -17.67 2.12
C LEU A 157 10.46 -16.34 2.18
N LEU A 158 11.43 -16.21 3.07
CA LEU A 158 12.26 -15.02 3.15
C LEU A 158 13.24 -14.92 1.97
N ASN A 159 13.76 -16.04 1.48
CA ASN A 159 14.56 -16.04 0.26
C ASN A 159 13.74 -15.60 -0.95
N LEU A 160 12.53 -16.13 -1.11
CA LEU A 160 11.60 -15.68 -2.13
C LEU A 160 11.35 -14.17 -2.04
N TYR A 161 11.14 -13.64 -0.83
CA TYR A 161 11.01 -12.20 -0.62
C TYR A 161 12.22 -11.42 -1.14
N LYS A 162 13.44 -11.86 -0.81
CA LYS A 162 14.70 -11.21 -1.23
C LYS A 162 14.88 -11.24 -2.75
N GLU A 163 14.66 -12.40 -3.37
CA GLU A 163 14.74 -12.57 -4.82
C GLU A 163 13.81 -11.60 -5.55
N LYS A 164 12.58 -11.45 -5.05
CA LYS A 164 11.59 -10.53 -5.64
C LYS A 164 11.86 -9.07 -5.34
N LEU A 165 12.58 -8.77 -4.26
CA LEU A 165 12.91 -7.41 -3.87
C LEU A 165 14.04 -6.81 -4.72
N ASP A 166 14.76 -7.63 -5.49
CA ASP A 166 15.92 -7.24 -6.32
C ASP A 166 16.92 -6.37 -5.52
N LEU A 167 17.18 -6.77 -4.27
CA LEU A 167 18.04 -6.03 -3.34
C LEU A 167 19.13 -6.97 -2.77
N PRO A 168 20.41 -6.72 -3.10
CA PRO A 168 21.55 -7.37 -2.42
C PRO A 168 21.66 -7.05 -0.91
N ASN A 169 20.87 -6.11 -0.38
CA ASN A 169 21.17 -5.40 0.87
C ASN A 169 20.14 -5.55 2.01
N LEU A 170 19.25 -6.56 2.00
CA LEU A 170 18.32 -6.78 3.13
C LEU A 170 19.05 -6.91 4.48
N LEU A 171 20.26 -7.49 4.46
CA LEU A 171 21.14 -7.57 5.63
C LEU A 171 21.59 -6.23 6.19
N ILE A 172 21.77 -5.21 5.35
CA ILE A 172 22.14 -3.86 5.82
C ILE A 172 20.99 -3.27 6.64
N VAL A 173 19.75 -3.44 6.18
CA VAL A 173 18.55 -2.97 6.90
C VAL A 173 18.38 -3.72 8.21
N VAL A 174 18.48 -5.06 8.19
CA VAL A 174 18.34 -5.88 9.41
C VAL A 174 19.46 -5.61 10.42
N ARG A 175 20.72 -5.49 9.98
CA ARG A 175 21.86 -5.16 10.86
C ARG A 175 21.72 -3.77 11.49
N LYS A 176 21.19 -2.80 10.74
CA LYS A 176 21.05 -1.42 11.20
C LYS A 176 19.83 -1.20 12.10
N GLU A 177 18.71 -1.85 11.79
CA GLU A 177 17.41 -1.55 12.42
C GLU A 177 16.95 -2.63 13.40
N ALA A 178 17.43 -3.87 13.29
CA ALA A 178 16.98 -4.99 14.13
C ALA A 178 18.05 -6.08 14.31
N PRO A 179 19.24 -5.75 14.87
CA PRO A 179 20.35 -6.70 15.01
C PRO A 179 20.00 -7.92 15.86
N ASP A 180 19.06 -7.81 16.79
CA ASP A 180 18.62 -8.93 17.64
C ASP A 180 17.91 -10.03 16.83
N LEU A 181 17.34 -9.71 15.66
CA LEU A 181 16.77 -10.72 14.77
C LEU A 181 17.83 -11.66 14.18
N LEU A 182 19.08 -11.20 14.03
CA LEU A 182 20.17 -12.06 13.58
C LEU A 182 20.55 -13.09 14.65
N LYS A 183 20.28 -12.81 15.93
CA LYS A 183 20.48 -13.75 17.04
C LYS A 183 19.31 -14.72 17.15
N LEU A 184 18.08 -14.24 16.98
CA LEU A 184 16.87 -15.06 17.05
C LEU A 184 16.70 -16.00 15.85
N TYR A 185 17.20 -15.59 14.68
CA TYR A 185 17.07 -16.31 13.43
C TYR A 185 18.45 -16.41 12.76
N PRO A 186 19.33 -17.33 13.22
CA PRO A 186 20.69 -17.49 12.70
C PRO A 186 20.73 -17.74 11.19
N GLU A 187 19.69 -18.34 10.62
CA GLU A 187 19.51 -18.52 9.17
C GLU A 187 19.58 -17.18 8.40
N MET A 188 19.22 -16.05 9.03
CA MET A 188 19.37 -14.71 8.44
C MET A 188 20.83 -14.36 8.12
N GLN A 189 21.78 -14.98 8.83
CA GLN A 189 23.22 -14.75 8.67
C GLN A 189 23.81 -15.56 7.50
N GLU A 190 23.27 -16.74 7.20
CA GLU A 190 23.77 -17.61 6.12
C GLU A 190 23.31 -17.17 4.73
N LEU A 191 22.19 -16.47 4.66
CA LEU A 191 21.61 -15.92 3.43
C LEU A 191 22.35 -14.65 2.92
N ALA A 192 23.66 -14.58 3.19
CA ALA A 192 24.60 -13.49 2.92
C ALA A 192 25.80 -13.91 2.03
N LYS A 193 25.85 -15.18 1.64
CA LYS A 193 26.83 -15.75 0.71
C LYS A 193 26.22 -15.88 -0.67
#